data_AF-U5JAC3-F1
#
_entry.id   AF-U5JAC3-F1
#
_cell.length_a   1.000
_cell.length_b   1.000
_cell.length_c   1.000
_cell.angle_alpha   90.00
_cell.angle_beta   90.00
_cell.angle_gamma   90.00
#
_symmetry.space_group_name_H-M   'P 1'
#
loop_
_entity.id
_entity.type
_entity.pdbx_description
1 polymer ?
#
loop_
_entity_poly.entity_id
_entity_poly.type
_entity_poly.pdbx_seq_one_letter_code
_entity_poly.pdbx_strand_id
1 'polypeptide(L)'
;GDGKYVQFNVTYTTKSIITKAELKNYYNQLESSKDRILIGNEPQDTGTKGLIKADTDGTTAVAADAPLKLSDIFTFSYDEVTGVLKAEPTSKVSAGKVQGLKYGNTGATNYTSGAEISVPTTGLTLTADTTATTDVNISDVMSAFKFNGTDTISGFPAGSSASTLRASIKVINAKEESIDVDSSSHRTAEDLAE
;
A
#
# COMPACT_ATOMS: atom_id res chain seq x y z
N GLY A 1 5.84 0.28 45.75
CA GLY A 1 6.63 -0.04 46.96
C GLY A 1 7.98 -0.51 46.50
N ASP A 2 9.04 -0.12 47.19
CA ASP A 2 10.42 -0.38 46.79
C ASP A 2 10.66 -1.90 46.59
N GLY A 3 11.32 -2.27 45.48
CA GLY A 3 11.51 -3.68 45.08
C GLY A 3 10.27 -4.41 44.51
N LYS A 4 9.09 -3.78 44.48
CA LYS A 4 7.90 -4.34 43.82
C LYS A 4 7.95 -4.08 42.32
N TYR A 5 7.54 -5.07 41.54
CA TYR A 5 7.34 -4.93 40.10
C TYR A 5 5.92 -5.31 39.70
N VAL A 6 5.45 -4.70 38.62
CA VAL A 6 4.24 -5.11 37.91
C VAL A 6 4.70 -5.74 36.61
N GLN A 7 4.29 -6.98 36.34
CA GLN A 7 4.64 -7.69 35.12
C GLN A 7 3.39 -7.90 34.27
N PHE A 8 3.42 -7.38 33.05
CA PHE A 8 2.38 -7.58 32.04
C PHE A 8 2.86 -8.66 31.08
N ASN A 9 2.20 -9.82 31.13
CA ASN A 9 2.36 -10.85 30.11
C ASN A 9 1.33 -10.59 29.01
N VAL A 10 1.77 -9.95 27.94
CA VAL A 10 0.93 -9.53 26.83
C VAL A 10 1.03 -10.58 25.73
N THR A 11 -0.09 -11.18 25.38
CA THR A 11 -0.24 -11.91 24.12
C THR A 11 -0.91 -10.97 23.13
N TYR A 12 -0.28 -10.72 21.99
CA TYR A 12 -0.80 -9.81 20.98
C TYR A 12 -0.65 -10.41 19.59
N THR A 13 -1.53 -10.03 18.68
CA THR A 13 -1.43 -10.39 17.27
C THR A 13 -0.69 -9.30 16.52
N THR A 14 0.15 -9.66 15.55
CA THR A 14 0.74 -8.68 14.62
C THR A 14 -0.27 -8.08 13.65
N LYS A 15 -1.55 -8.50 13.74
CA LYS A 15 -2.63 -7.96 12.92
C LYS A 15 -3.00 -6.56 13.36
N SER A 16 -2.94 -5.63 12.42
CA SER A 16 -3.55 -4.31 12.57
C SER A 16 -5.03 -4.46 12.23
N ILE A 17 -5.88 -4.26 13.22
CA ILE A 17 -7.32 -4.16 12.97
C ILE A 17 -7.55 -2.83 12.26
N ILE A 18 -7.95 -2.88 10.98
CA ILE A 18 -8.39 -1.67 10.30
C ILE A 18 -9.78 -1.30 10.78
N THR A 19 -9.92 -0.07 11.25
CA THR A 19 -11.15 0.47 11.80
C THR A 19 -12.06 1.04 10.70
N LYS A 20 -13.34 1.17 11.01
CA LYS A 20 -14.31 1.88 10.16
C LYS A 20 -13.87 3.32 9.82
N ALA A 21 -13.27 4.01 10.79
CA ALA A 21 -12.79 5.37 10.60
C ALA A 21 -11.63 5.43 9.59
N GLU A 22 -10.70 4.48 9.66
CA GLU A 22 -9.60 4.36 8.70
C GLU A 22 -10.10 4.04 7.29
N LEU A 23 -11.05 3.10 7.16
CA LEU A 23 -11.65 2.80 5.85
C LEU A 23 -12.42 3.99 5.27
N LYS A 24 -13.13 4.77 6.09
CA LYS A 24 -13.78 6.01 5.65
C LYS A 24 -12.75 7.04 5.17
N ASN A 25 -11.62 7.17 5.86
CA ASN A 25 -10.54 8.06 5.43
C ASN A 25 -9.93 7.61 4.09
N TYR A 26 -9.70 6.31 3.92
CA TYR A 26 -9.23 5.75 2.64
C TYR A 26 -10.22 5.99 1.51
N TYR A 27 -11.51 5.78 1.74
CA TYR A 27 -12.57 6.10 0.79
C TYR A 27 -12.49 7.57 0.36
N ASN A 28 -12.40 8.51 1.31
CA ASN A 28 -12.32 9.93 1.00
C ASN A 28 -11.07 10.29 0.18
N GLN A 29 -9.92 9.67 0.47
CA GLN A 29 -8.68 9.87 -0.29
C GLN A 29 -8.79 9.35 -1.72
N LEU A 30 -9.36 8.15 -1.90
CA LEU A 30 -9.61 7.53 -3.21
C LEU A 30 -10.59 8.35 -4.04
N GLU A 31 -11.69 8.82 -3.43
CA GLU A 31 -12.70 9.62 -4.10
C GLU A 31 -12.16 11.01 -4.48
N SER A 32 -11.40 11.64 -3.59
CA SER A 32 -10.73 12.92 -3.88
C SER A 32 -9.68 12.80 -4.98
N SER A 33 -9.11 11.61 -5.17
CA SER A 33 -8.06 11.33 -6.15
C SER A 33 -8.56 10.53 -7.36
N LYS A 34 -9.88 10.42 -7.56
CA LYS A 34 -10.45 9.60 -8.63
C LYS A 34 -10.01 10.03 -10.03
N ASP A 35 -9.70 11.31 -10.22
CA ASP A 35 -9.22 11.85 -11.49
C ASP A 35 -7.70 11.74 -11.68
N ARG A 36 -6.99 11.12 -10.73
CA ARG A 36 -5.56 10.85 -10.85
C ARG A 36 -5.28 10.03 -12.11
N ILE A 37 -4.34 10.53 -12.91
CA ILE A 37 -3.85 9.84 -14.10
C ILE A 37 -2.98 8.65 -13.66
N LEU A 38 -3.34 7.46 -14.14
CA LEU A 38 -2.57 6.23 -13.95
C LEU A 38 -1.60 6.00 -15.12
N ILE A 39 -2.02 6.35 -16.34
CA ILE A 39 -1.21 6.29 -17.56
C ILE A 39 -1.48 7.57 -18.37
N GLY A 40 -0.44 8.36 -18.64
CA GLY A 40 -0.54 9.56 -19.46
C GLY A 40 -0.69 9.26 -20.94
N ASN A 41 -1.30 10.17 -21.71
CA ASN A 41 -1.51 10.05 -23.15
C ASN A 41 -0.54 10.91 -23.98
N GLU A 42 0.64 11.20 -23.43
CA GLU A 42 1.70 11.94 -24.12
C GLU A 42 2.93 11.03 -24.38
N PRO A 43 2.77 9.87 -25.04
CA PRO A 43 3.91 9.04 -25.43
C PRO A 43 4.76 9.76 -26.49
N GLN A 44 6.07 9.57 -26.39
CA GLN A 44 7.05 10.02 -27.38
C GLN A 44 7.49 8.83 -28.24
N ASP A 45 8.01 9.11 -29.44
CA ASP A 45 8.56 8.08 -30.34
C ASP A 45 9.79 7.41 -29.71
N THR A 46 10.64 8.23 -29.08
CA THR A 46 11.76 7.77 -28.25
C THR A 46 11.65 8.39 -26.86
N GLY A 47 11.81 7.58 -25.81
CA GLY A 47 11.79 8.05 -24.42
C GLY A 47 10.50 7.70 -23.71
N THR A 48 9.73 8.70 -23.28
CA THR A 48 8.58 8.53 -22.40
C THR A 48 7.49 7.66 -23.03
N LYS A 49 7.20 6.53 -22.39
CA LYS A 49 6.08 5.65 -22.73
C LYS A 49 4.78 6.16 -22.14
N GLY A 50 3.69 5.91 -22.83
CA GLY A 50 2.35 6.33 -22.45
C GLY A 50 1.28 5.50 -23.13
N LEU A 51 0.04 5.99 -23.07
CA LEU A 51 -1.12 5.36 -23.67
C LEU A 51 -1.15 5.61 -25.18
N ILE A 52 -1.12 4.54 -25.96
CA ILE A 52 -1.12 4.54 -27.42
C ILE A 52 -2.34 3.82 -27.97
N LYS A 53 -2.76 4.19 -29.18
CA LYS A 53 -3.75 3.49 -30.00
C LYS A 53 -3.18 3.21 -31.39
N ALA A 54 -3.82 2.29 -32.12
CA ALA A 54 -3.48 2.05 -33.51
C ALA A 54 -3.87 3.25 -34.37
N ASP A 55 -3.03 3.60 -35.34
CA ASP A 55 -3.45 4.35 -36.51
C ASP A 55 -4.24 3.45 -37.47
N THR A 56 -4.73 4.02 -38.56
CA THR A 56 -5.55 3.40 -39.61
C THR A 56 -4.93 2.13 -40.20
N ASP A 57 -3.60 2.03 -40.20
CA ASP A 57 -2.85 0.87 -40.73
C ASP A 57 -2.77 -0.31 -39.74
N GLY A 58 -3.20 -0.14 -38.48
CA GLY A 58 -3.17 -1.17 -37.46
C GLY A 58 -1.79 -1.52 -36.88
N THR A 59 -0.72 -0.85 -37.32
CA THR A 59 0.68 -1.17 -36.95
C THR A 59 1.44 0.02 -36.39
N THR A 60 1.11 1.24 -36.81
CA THR A 60 1.67 2.49 -36.31
C THR A 60 0.97 2.87 -35.01
N ALA A 61 1.76 3.21 -33.98
CA ALA A 61 1.25 3.72 -32.72
C ALA A 61 1.11 5.24 -32.77
N VAL A 62 -0.07 5.73 -32.40
CA VAL A 62 -0.32 7.16 -32.14
C VAL A 62 -0.78 7.35 -30.70
N ALA A 63 -0.66 8.57 -30.17
CA ALA A 63 -1.12 8.88 -28.83
C ALA A 63 -2.63 8.63 -28.68
N ALA A 64 -3.04 8.11 -27.53
CA ALA A 64 -4.46 7.97 -27.20
C ALA A 64 -5.14 9.34 -27.00
N ASP A 65 -6.45 9.40 -27.20
CA ASP A 65 -7.20 10.68 -27.16
C ASP A 65 -7.30 11.29 -25.76
N ALA A 66 -7.16 10.46 -24.71
CA ALA A 66 -7.24 10.88 -23.32
C ALA A 66 -6.36 9.99 -22.43
N PRO A 67 -5.86 10.50 -21.29
CA PRO A 67 -5.13 9.69 -20.33
C PRO A 67 -6.06 8.69 -19.63
N LEU A 68 -5.49 7.60 -19.11
CA LEU A 68 -6.22 6.63 -18.32
C LEU A 68 -6.23 7.05 -16.85
N LYS A 69 -7.42 7.37 -16.32
CA LYS A 69 -7.61 7.84 -14.94
C LYS A 69 -8.07 6.70 -14.02
N LEU A 70 -7.89 6.88 -12.71
CA LEU A 70 -8.38 5.93 -11.71
C LEU A 70 -9.90 5.70 -11.81
N SER A 71 -10.67 6.77 -12.02
CA SER A 71 -12.13 6.77 -12.20
C SER A 71 -12.62 6.14 -13.51
N ASP A 72 -11.72 5.89 -14.46
CA ASP A 72 -12.06 5.12 -15.65
C ASP A 72 -11.98 3.61 -15.36
N ILE A 73 -11.32 3.20 -14.28
CA ILE A 73 -11.08 1.79 -13.94
C ILE A 73 -11.90 1.36 -12.74
N PHE A 74 -11.96 2.17 -11.68
CA PHE A 74 -12.66 1.83 -10.45
C PHE A 74 -13.73 2.85 -10.07
N THR A 75 -14.81 2.33 -9.49
CA THR A 75 -15.75 3.06 -8.66
C THR A 75 -15.53 2.64 -7.21
N PHE A 76 -15.45 3.62 -6.30
CA PHE A 76 -15.30 3.36 -4.88
C PHE A 76 -16.63 3.53 -4.16
N SER A 77 -16.87 2.70 -3.15
CA SER A 77 -18.02 2.86 -2.25
C SER A 77 -17.65 2.46 -0.83
N TYR A 78 -18.27 3.11 0.14
CA TYR A 78 -18.08 2.82 1.56
C TYR A 78 -19.43 2.72 2.26
N ASP A 79 -19.64 1.61 2.97
CA ASP A 79 -20.80 1.38 3.84
C ASP A 79 -20.40 1.64 5.29
N GLU A 80 -20.95 2.70 5.89
CA GLU A 80 -20.64 3.10 7.26
C GLU A 80 -21.18 2.12 8.32
N VAL A 81 -22.27 1.40 8.00
CA VAL A 81 -22.91 0.46 8.92
C VAL A 81 -22.08 -0.81 9.00
N THR A 82 -21.78 -1.41 7.85
CA THR A 82 -21.01 -2.66 7.79
C THR A 82 -19.50 -2.44 7.89
N GLY A 83 -19.02 -1.23 7.65
CA GLY A 83 -17.58 -0.93 7.65
C GLY A 83 -16.88 -1.53 6.43
N VAL A 84 -17.54 -1.51 5.27
CA VAL A 84 -17.05 -2.17 4.05
C VAL A 84 -16.67 -1.12 3.01
N LEU A 85 -15.42 -1.13 2.57
CA LEU A 85 -14.91 -0.35 1.44
C LEU A 85 -14.76 -1.27 0.21
N LYS A 86 -15.35 -0.88 -0.91
CA LYS A 86 -15.25 -1.60 -2.18
C LYS A 86 -14.57 -0.75 -3.23
N ALA A 87 -13.77 -1.40 -4.06
CA ALA A 87 -13.27 -0.89 -5.34
C ALA A 87 -13.79 -1.82 -6.44
N GLU A 88 -14.79 -1.35 -7.18
CA GLU A 88 -15.45 -2.14 -8.23
C GLU A 88 -14.97 -1.67 -9.60
N PRO A 89 -14.66 -2.58 -10.54
CA PRO A 89 -14.39 -2.21 -11.92
C PRO A 89 -15.56 -1.39 -12.48
N THR A 90 -15.27 -0.26 -13.12
CA THR A 90 -16.34 0.56 -13.69
C THR A 90 -16.98 -0.14 -14.87
N SER A 91 -18.23 0.24 -15.18
CA SER A 91 -18.87 -0.13 -16.43
C SER A 91 -18.11 0.34 -17.67
N LYS A 92 -17.21 1.33 -17.57
CA LYS A 92 -16.36 1.80 -18.68
C LYS A 92 -15.26 0.80 -19.03
N VAL A 93 -14.70 0.11 -18.03
CA VAL A 93 -13.81 -1.04 -18.24
C VAL A 93 -14.57 -2.15 -18.95
N SER A 94 -15.77 -2.47 -18.47
CA SER A 94 -16.66 -3.46 -19.08
C SER A 94 -17.12 -3.07 -20.50
N ALA A 95 -17.20 -1.77 -20.79
CA ALA A 95 -17.51 -1.22 -22.10
C ALA A 95 -16.30 -1.13 -23.04
N GLY A 96 -15.14 -1.64 -22.63
CA GLY A 96 -13.96 -1.70 -23.49
C GLY A 96 -13.27 -0.37 -23.71
N LYS A 97 -13.36 0.60 -22.78
CA LYS A 97 -12.65 1.88 -22.92
C LYS A 97 -11.12 1.74 -22.98
N VAL A 98 -10.59 0.62 -22.48
CA VAL A 98 -9.17 0.21 -22.61
C VAL A 98 -8.92 -0.73 -23.79
N GLN A 99 -9.96 -1.22 -24.49
CA GLN A 99 -9.78 -2.06 -25.67
C GLN A 99 -9.18 -1.25 -26.81
N GLY A 100 -8.18 -1.82 -27.47
CA GLY A 100 -7.43 -1.14 -28.53
C GLY A 100 -6.46 -0.06 -28.05
N LEU A 101 -6.28 0.06 -26.73
CA LEU A 101 -5.25 0.89 -26.12
C LEU A 101 -4.12 0.00 -25.58
N LYS A 102 -2.90 0.45 -25.79
CA LYS A 102 -1.69 -0.22 -25.30
C LYS A 102 -0.80 0.78 -24.56
N TYR A 103 0.17 0.26 -23.82
CA TYR A 103 1.23 1.05 -23.23
C TYR A 103 2.52 0.95 -24.06
N GLY A 104 3.05 2.07 -24.51
CA GLY A 104 4.22 2.09 -25.37
C GLY A 104 4.64 3.48 -25.85
N ASN A 105 5.53 3.49 -26.83
CA ASN A 105 5.96 4.68 -27.55
C ASN A 105 5.11 4.88 -28.81
N THR A 106 5.00 6.11 -29.33
CA THR A 106 4.41 6.35 -30.66
C THR A 106 5.38 5.91 -31.75
N GLY A 107 4.94 5.88 -33.01
CA GLY A 107 5.82 5.60 -34.16
C GLY A 107 5.48 4.32 -34.90
N ALA A 108 6.15 4.12 -36.04
CA ALA A 108 5.90 2.98 -36.93
C ALA A 108 6.20 1.66 -36.21
N THR A 109 5.35 0.66 -36.39
CA THR A 109 5.45 -0.69 -35.78
C THR A 109 5.33 -0.75 -34.24
N ASN A 110 5.29 0.40 -33.57
CA ASN A 110 5.29 0.46 -32.11
C ASN A 110 3.94 0.03 -31.50
N TYR A 111 2.84 -0.03 -32.28
CA TYR A 111 1.56 -0.52 -31.78
C TYR A 111 1.58 -2.03 -31.58
N THR A 112 2.21 -2.76 -32.52
CA THR A 112 2.37 -4.21 -32.41
C THR A 112 3.27 -4.63 -31.23
N SER A 113 4.28 -3.83 -30.90
CA SER A 113 5.16 -4.05 -29.74
C SER A 113 4.67 -3.43 -28.44
N GLY A 114 3.57 -2.67 -28.47
CA GLY A 114 2.95 -2.09 -27.28
C GLY A 114 2.45 -3.16 -26.32
N ALA A 115 2.61 -2.91 -25.03
CA ALA A 115 2.13 -3.81 -23.99
C ALA A 115 0.60 -3.65 -23.81
N GLU A 116 -0.11 -4.77 -23.71
CA GLU A 116 -1.52 -4.78 -23.34
C GLU A 116 -1.69 -4.26 -21.91
N ILE A 117 -2.77 -3.51 -21.67
CA ILE A 117 -3.10 -3.00 -20.34
C ILE A 117 -4.17 -3.92 -19.74
N SER A 118 -3.79 -4.64 -18.70
CA SER A 118 -4.66 -5.49 -17.90
C SER A 118 -5.27 -4.70 -16.75
N VAL A 119 -6.60 -4.69 -16.70
CA VAL A 119 -7.40 -4.06 -15.65
C VAL A 119 -8.14 -5.13 -14.85
N PRO A 120 -8.32 -4.96 -13.53
CA PRO A 120 -9.05 -5.94 -12.74
C PRO A 120 -10.49 -6.12 -13.22
N THR A 121 -10.92 -7.38 -13.31
CA THR A 121 -12.28 -7.77 -13.74
C THR A 121 -13.18 -8.11 -12.55
N THR A 122 -12.62 -8.22 -11.35
CA THR A 122 -13.31 -8.53 -10.11
C THR A 122 -13.20 -7.38 -9.12
N GLY A 123 -14.29 -7.10 -8.42
CA GLY A 123 -14.29 -6.14 -7.31
C GLY A 123 -13.38 -6.56 -6.16
N LEU A 124 -12.75 -5.58 -5.53
CA LEU A 124 -11.92 -5.76 -4.34
C LEU A 124 -12.65 -5.17 -3.14
N THR A 125 -12.56 -5.84 -1.99
CA THR A 125 -13.30 -5.46 -0.77
C THR A 125 -12.38 -5.46 0.44
N LEU A 126 -12.50 -4.43 1.27
CA LEU A 126 -11.91 -4.33 2.60
C LEU A 126 -13.02 -4.20 3.62
N THR A 127 -12.92 -4.93 4.72
CA THR A 127 -13.91 -4.93 5.80
C THR A 127 -13.23 -4.59 7.11
N ALA A 128 -13.78 -3.63 7.84
CA ALA A 128 -13.30 -3.24 9.15
C ALA A 128 -13.44 -4.37 10.16
N ASP A 129 -12.63 -4.33 11.22
CA ASP A 129 -12.76 -5.16 12.42
C ASP A 129 -12.67 -6.68 12.17
N THR A 130 -12.19 -7.10 10.98
CA THR A 130 -11.98 -8.52 10.71
C THR A 130 -10.57 -8.95 11.08
N THR A 131 -10.47 -10.07 11.81
CA THR A 131 -9.21 -10.78 12.01
C THR A 131 -8.86 -11.66 10.82
N ALA A 132 -9.70 -11.70 9.77
CA ALA A 132 -9.66 -12.69 8.69
C ALA A 132 -9.04 -12.14 7.40
N THR A 133 -9.13 -10.84 7.13
CA THR A 133 -8.54 -10.26 5.93
C THR A 133 -7.08 -9.94 6.21
N THR A 134 -6.20 -10.68 5.55
CA THR A 134 -4.88 -10.24 5.09
C THR A 134 -4.58 -8.77 5.46
N ASP A 135 -3.66 -8.52 6.40
CA ASP A 135 -3.32 -7.18 6.91
C ASP A 135 -3.06 -6.20 5.76
N VAL A 136 -4.03 -5.34 5.48
CA VAL A 136 -3.87 -4.28 4.50
C VAL A 136 -3.12 -3.16 5.19
N ASN A 137 -1.79 -3.33 5.30
CA ASN A 137 -0.90 -2.28 5.75
C ASN A 137 -0.76 -1.24 4.64
N ILE A 138 -1.74 -0.35 4.61
CA ILE A 138 -1.78 0.76 3.69
C ILE A 138 -1.33 1.99 4.48
N SER A 139 -0.04 2.29 4.42
CA SER A 139 0.44 3.63 4.80
C SER A 139 -0.07 4.70 3.82
N ASP A 140 -0.33 4.30 2.56
CA ASP A 140 -0.91 5.14 1.51
C ASP A 140 -1.83 4.33 0.59
N VAL A 141 -3.14 4.59 0.63
CA VAL A 141 -4.16 3.84 -0.16
C VAL A 141 -3.97 4.04 -1.65
N MET A 142 -3.40 5.18 -2.03
CA MET A 142 -3.16 5.54 -3.41
C MET A 142 -2.01 4.73 -4.03
N SER A 143 -1.10 4.19 -3.21
CA SER A 143 -0.02 3.30 -3.65
C SER A 143 -0.53 1.93 -4.12
N ALA A 144 -1.74 1.53 -3.68
CA ALA A 144 -2.39 0.29 -4.06
C ALA A 144 -2.90 0.32 -5.51
N PHE A 145 -3.23 1.49 -6.05
CA PHE A 145 -3.84 1.65 -7.37
C PHE A 145 -2.87 2.27 -8.37
N LYS A 146 -1.85 1.54 -8.81
CA LYS A 146 -0.81 2.05 -9.72
C LYS A 146 -0.65 1.15 -10.94
N PHE A 147 -0.19 1.74 -12.04
CA PHE A 147 0.33 1.02 -13.18
C PHE A 147 1.85 0.90 -13.02
N ASN A 148 2.39 -0.31 -13.13
CA ASN A 148 3.82 -0.59 -12.93
C ASN A 148 4.66 -0.51 -14.21
N GLY A 149 4.04 -0.23 -15.37
CA GLY A 149 4.74 -0.12 -16.66
C GLY A 149 4.87 -1.43 -17.43
N THR A 150 4.43 -2.58 -16.89
CA THR A 150 4.53 -3.87 -17.58
C THR A 150 3.22 -4.33 -18.19
N ASP A 151 2.10 -4.20 -17.48
CA ASP A 151 0.79 -4.71 -17.93
C ASP A 151 -0.35 -4.46 -16.94
N THR A 152 -0.11 -4.56 -15.64
CA THR A 152 -1.22 -4.70 -14.68
C THR A 152 -1.45 -3.44 -13.85
N ILE A 153 -2.72 -3.03 -13.74
CA ILE A 153 -3.16 -2.02 -12.78
C ILE A 153 -3.53 -2.71 -11.47
N SER A 154 -2.78 -2.42 -10.42
CA SER A 154 -2.98 -3.03 -9.11
C SER A 154 -4.22 -2.47 -8.40
N GLY A 155 -4.68 -3.18 -7.36
CA GLY A 155 -5.71 -2.70 -6.44
C GLY A 155 -5.31 -2.96 -4.99
N PHE A 156 -6.28 -3.07 -4.07
CA PHE A 156 -5.99 -3.32 -2.65
C PHE A 156 -4.97 -4.46 -2.47
N PRO A 157 -3.90 -4.23 -1.68
CA PRO A 157 -2.86 -5.22 -1.51
C PRO A 157 -3.43 -6.43 -0.78
N ALA A 158 -3.00 -7.63 -1.21
CA ALA A 158 -3.14 -8.81 -0.40
C ALA A 158 -2.23 -8.63 0.82
N GLY A 159 -2.82 -8.43 1.97
CA GLY A 159 -2.09 -8.40 3.22
C GLY A 159 -1.50 -9.74 3.68
N SER A 160 -0.76 -9.70 4.77
CA SER A 160 0.00 -10.84 5.29
C SER A 160 -0.79 -11.68 6.29
N SER A 161 -0.37 -12.93 6.52
CA SER A 161 -0.93 -13.78 7.57
C SER A 161 -0.52 -13.27 8.97
N ALA A 162 -1.44 -13.36 9.95
CA ALA A 162 -1.14 -13.03 11.34
C ALA A 162 -0.03 -13.90 11.90
N SER A 163 0.79 -13.32 12.77
CA SER A 163 1.56 -14.05 13.77
C SER A 163 1.09 -13.68 15.17
N THR A 164 0.98 -14.66 16.06
CA THR A 164 0.74 -14.42 17.49
C THR A 164 2.07 -14.30 18.19
N LEU A 165 2.31 -13.17 18.86
CA LEU A 165 3.51 -12.89 19.61
C LEU A 165 3.21 -12.76 21.11
N ARG A 166 4.23 -12.96 21.93
CA ARG A 166 4.16 -12.85 23.39
C ARG A 166 5.27 -11.92 23.85
N ALA A 167 4.91 -10.92 24.64
CA ALA A 167 5.84 -10.02 25.31
C ALA A 167 5.62 -10.07 26.82
N SER A 168 6.70 -9.91 27.57
CA SER A 168 6.67 -9.78 29.02
C SER A 168 7.29 -8.44 29.39
N ILE A 169 6.45 -7.49 29.82
CA ILE A 169 6.86 -6.15 30.21
C ILE A 169 6.92 -6.11 31.74
N LYS A 170 8.11 -5.89 32.30
CA LYS A 170 8.31 -5.77 33.75
C LYS A 170 8.56 -4.31 34.11
N VAL A 171 7.62 -3.70 34.83
CA VAL A 171 7.73 -2.34 35.35
C VAL A 171 8.20 -2.42 36.79
N ILE A 172 9.39 -1.90 37.08
CA ILE A 172 9.97 -1.89 38.41
C ILE A 172 10.01 -0.44 38.89
N ASN A 173 9.51 -0.18 40.10
CA ASN A 173 9.74 1.11 40.74
C ASN A 173 11.09 1.00 41.47
N ALA A 174 12.14 1.44 40.78
CA ALA A 174 13.51 1.48 41.29
C ALA A 174 14.10 2.88 41.06
N LYS A 175 14.92 3.34 42.00
CA LYS A 175 15.79 4.50 41.79
C LYS A 175 16.89 4.07 40.82
N GLU A 176 16.96 4.67 39.63
CA GLU A 176 18.10 4.44 38.73
C GLU A 176 19.36 4.98 39.40
N GLU A 177 20.31 4.10 39.71
CA GLU A 177 21.68 4.45 40.04
C GLU A 177 22.57 3.91 38.92
N SER A 178 23.10 4.82 38.12
CA SER A 178 24.12 4.52 37.12
C SER A 178 25.43 4.26 37.86
N ILE A 179 25.85 3.00 37.94
CA ILE A 179 27.17 2.66 38.45
C ILE A 179 28.14 2.81 37.29
N ASP A 180 28.96 3.86 37.35
CA ASP A 180 30.13 4.00 36.51
C ASP A 180 31.16 2.96 36.97
N VAL A 181 31.47 1.99 36.10
CA VAL A 181 32.42 0.90 36.39
C VAL A 181 33.79 1.26 35.82
N ASP A 182 34.26 2.47 36.05
CA ASP A 182 35.69 2.79 35.93
C ASP A 182 36.32 2.78 37.33
N SER A 183 36.50 1.57 37.84
CA SER A 183 37.12 1.29 39.13
C SER A 183 38.63 1.56 39.07
N SER A 184 39.04 2.84 39.11
CA SER A 184 40.42 3.19 39.46
C SER A 184 40.50 3.63 40.92
N SER A 185 40.29 2.69 41.84
CA SER A 185 40.80 2.81 43.20
C SER A 185 41.30 1.44 43.63
N HIS A 186 42.55 1.16 43.25
CA HIS A 186 43.35 0.14 43.92
C HIS A 186 43.37 0.48 45.41
N ARG A 187 42.71 -0.33 46.24
CA ARG A 187 43.11 -0.43 47.65
C ARG A 187 44.28 -1.41 47.67
N THR A 188 45.49 -0.90 47.86
CA THR A 188 46.65 -1.73 48.18
C THR A 188 46.45 -2.33 49.57
N ALA A 189 47.02 -3.51 49.81
CA ALA A 189 46.93 -4.26 51.07
C ALA A 189 47.60 -3.56 52.27
N GLU A 190 48.22 -2.40 52.06
CA GLU A 190 48.87 -1.59 53.11
C GLU A 190 47.87 -1.04 54.13
N ASP A 191 46.63 -0.78 53.72
CA ASP A 191 45.63 -0.03 54.52
C ASP A 191 44.79 -0.92 55.48
N LEU A 192 45.30 -2.12 55.80
CA LEU A 192 44.73 -3.05 56.80
C LEU A 192 45.71 -3.34 57.94
N ALA A 193 46.83 -2.62 58.01
CA ALA A 193 47.84 -2.76 59.05
C ALA A 193 48.28 -1.39 59.61
N GLU A 194 47.32 -0.58 60.08
CA GLU A 194 47.54 0.38 61.17
C GLU A 194 46.27 0.58 62.00
#